data_AF-A0A3D0JUS2-F1
#
_entry.id   AF-A0A3D0JUS2-F1
#
_cell.length_a   1.000
_cell.length_b   1.000
_cell.length_c   1.000
_cell.angle_alpha   90.00
_cell.angle_beta   90.00
_cell.angle_gamma   90.00
#
_symmetry.space_group_name_H-M   'P 1'
#
loop_
_entity.id
_entity.type
_entity.pdbx_description
1 polymer ?
#
loop_
_entity_poly.entity_id
_entity_poly.type
_entity_poly.pdbx_seq_one_letter_code
_entity_poly.pdbx_strand_id
1 'polypeptide(L)'
;MRVVLLSCLMLLAACQSRDALPPPAPLAPMGREHADLGRIVDLASGQSISPEQLLERLARAERVLVGEQHDNPDHHALQLWLSRELARARPHGSVLMEMPNPDQQGKVELAQVVARP
;
A
#
# COMPACT_ATOMS: atom_id res chain seq x y z
N MET A 1 -31.49 24.23 20.60
CA MET A 1 -31.02 22.84 20.86
C MET A 1 -30.89 22.00 19.60
N ARG A 2 -31.91 21.89 18.73
CA ARG A 2 -31.83 21.11 17.46
C ARG A 2 -30.69 21.53 16.51
N VAL A 3 -30.48 22.83 16.32
CA VAL A 3 -29.41 23.35 15.44
C VAL A 3 -28.03 23.05 16.00
N VAL A 4 -27.81 23.24 17.30
CA VAL A 4 -26.54 22.89 17.98
C VAL A 4 -26.28 21.38 17.89
N LEU A 5 -27.31 20.55 18.04
CA LEU A 5 -27.20 19.10 17.91
C LEU A 5 -26.82 18.69 16.47
N LEU A 6 -27.42 19.32 15.45
CA LEU A 6 -27.09 19.10 14.05
C LEU A 6 -25.66 19.57 13.71
N SER A 7 -25.20 20.69 14.28
CA SER A 7 -23.82 21.16 14.13
C SER A 7 -22.81 20.21 14.78
N CYS A 8 -23.11 19.68 15.98
CA CYS A 8 -22.25 18.68 16.63
C CYS A 8 -22.18 17.36 15.83
N LEU A 9 -23.29 16.91 15.24
CA LEU A 9 -23.32 15.71 14.39
C LEU A 9 -22.49 15.88 13.11
N MET A 10 -22.51 17.08 12.49
CA MET A 10 -21.67 17.38 11.32
C MET A 10 -20.17 17.43 11.64
N LEU A 11 -19.78 17.93 12.83
CA LEU A 11 -18.39 17.98 13.26
C LEU A 11 -17.80 16.59 13.54
N LEU A 12 -18.63 15.61 13.94
CA LEU A 12 -18.20 14.23 14.17
C LEU A 12 -17.90 13.46 12.87
N ALA A 13 -18.56 13.81 11.76
CA ALA A 13 -18.31 13.17 10.45
C ALA A 13 -17.00 13.65 9.80
N ALA A 14 -16.47 14.82 10.20
CA ALA A 14 -15.23 15.38 9.65
C ALA A 14 -13.95 14.66 10.12
N CYS A 15 -14.06 13.79 11.13
CA CYS A 15 -12.94 13.03 11.69
C CYS A 15 -12.87 11.57 11.17
N GLN A 16 -13.58 11.21 10.10
CA GLN A 16 -13.38 9.89 9.50
C GLN A 16 -11.93 9.80 9.00
N SER A 17 -11.11 9.02 9.72
CA SER A 17 -9.82 8.55 9.24
C SER A 17 -10.06 7.89 7.90
N ARG A 18 -9.24 8.22 6.90
CA ARG A 18 -9.23 7.48 5.65
C ARG A 18 -8.75 6.08 5.98
N ASP A 19 -9.68 5.15 6.10
CA ASP A 19 -9.34 3.74 6.27
C ASP A 19 -8.63 3.28 5.01
N ALA A 20 -7.50 2.59 5.20
CA ALA A 20 -6.81 1.95 4.10
C ALA A 20 -7.76 0.93 3.45
N LEU A 21 -7.67 0.79 2.13
CA LEU A 21 -8.30 -0.37 1.51
C LEU A 21 -7.68 -1.65 2.10
N PRO A 22 -8.46 -2.72 2.33
CA PRO A 22 -7.87 -3.97 2.77
C PRO A 22 -6.87 -4.49 1.72
N PRO A 23 -5.80 -5.19 2.14
CA PRO A 23 -4.93 -5.89 1.20
C PRO A 23 -5.75 -6.83 0.28
N PRO A 24 -5.30 -7.05 -0.97
CA PRO A 24 -5.97 -7.94 -1.90
C PRO A 24 -6.04 -9.36 -1.33
N ALA A 25 -7.12 -10.08 -1.67
CA ALA A 25 -7.23 -11.50 -1.35
C ALA A 25 -6.15 -12.31 -2.10
N PRO A 26 -5.69 -13.44 -1.54
CA PRO A 26 -4.70 -14.30 -2.21
C PRO A 26 -5.17 -14.81 -3.58
N LEU A 27 -4.36 -14.53 -4.59
CA LEU A 27 -4.47 -14.94 -6.00
C LEU A 27 -3.68 -16.22 -6.29
N ALA A 28 -2.53 -16.42 -5.64
CA ALA A 28 -1.63 -17.53 -5.93
C ALA A 28 -2.31 -18.90 -5.69
N PRO A 29 -2.08 -19.89 -6.56
CA PRO A 29 -2.74 -21.18 -6.46
C PRO A 29 -2.22 -22.04 -5.29
N MET A 30 -0.98 -21.79 -4.86
CA MET A 30 -0.25 -22.55 -3.83
C MET A 30 0.01 -21.69 -2.59
N GLY A 31 0.27 -22.33 -1.45
CA GLY A 31 0.62 -21.64 -0.20
C GLY A 31 -0.59 -21.07 0.56
N ARG A 32 -1.82 -21.48 0.18
CA ARG A 32 -3.06 -21.02 0.81
C ARG A 32 -3.22 -21.52 2.26
N GLU A 33 -2.56 -22.63 2.56
CA GLU A 33 -2.54 -23.31 3.84
C GLU A 33 -1.46 -22.79 4.80
N HIS A 34 -0.63 -21.83 4.36
CA HIS A 34 0.45 -21.32 5.20
C HIS A 34 -0.13 -20.60 6.42
N ALA A 35 0.32 -20.99 7.62
CA ALA A 35 -0.22 -20.47 8.89
C ALA A 35 -0.11 -18.93 9.02
N ASP A 36 0.87 -18.35 8.34
CA ASP A 36 1.12 -16.90 8.33
C ASP A 36 0.55 -16.16 7.13
N LEU A 37 -0.23 -16.82 6.27
CA LEU A 37 -0.82 -16.16 5.10
C LEU A 37 -1.67 -14.95 5.52
N GLY A 38 -1.37 -13.79 4.93
CA GLY A 38 -2.07 -12.54 5.20
C GLY A 38 -1.69 -11.87 6.53
N ARG A 39 -0.80 -12.45 7.34
CA ARG A 39 -0.28 -11.80 8.55
C ARG A 39 0.79 -10.78 8.16
N ILE A 40 0.71 -9.60 8.78
CA ILE A 40 1.78 -8.60 8.73
C ILE A 40 2.46 -8.61 10.10
N VAL A 41 3.75 -8.90 10.12
CA VAL A 41 4.52 -9.05 11.37
C VAL A 41 5.61 -7.99 11.42
N ASP A 42 5.64 -7.23 12.51
CA ASP A 42 6.77 -6.38 12.85
C ASP A 42 7.90 -7.27 13.39
N LEU A 43 8.95 -7.47 12.59
CA LEU A 43 10.04 -8.38 12.94
C LEU A 43 10.87 -7.93 14.15
N ALA A 44 10.87 -6.64 14.49
CA ALA A 44 11.62 -6.15 15.65
C ALA A 44 10.94 -6.53 16.98
N SER A 45 9.60 -6.55 16.99
CA SER A 45 8.80 -6.85 18.19
C SER A 45 8.15 -8.23 18.16
N GLY A 46 8.14 -8.90 17.00
CA GLY A 46 7.43 -10.15 16.74
C GLY A 46 5.91 -10.03 16.72
N GLN A 47 5.36 -8.82 16.84
CA GLN A 47 3.92 -8.59 16.95
C GLN A 47 3.26 -8.55 15.57
N SER A 48 2.06 -9.08 15.49
CA SER A 48 1.20 -8.85 14.32
C SER A 48 0.72 -7.41 14.33
N ILE A 49 0.78 -6.74 13.19
CA ILE A 49 0.28 -5.38 13.00
C ILE A 49 -0.82 -5.36 11.94
N SER A 50 -1.67 -4.34 11.99
CA SER A 50 -2.70 -4.12 10.97
C SER A 50 -2.11 -3.47 9.71
N PRO A 51 -2.81 -3.56 8.56
CA PRO A 51 -2.43 -2.83 7.34
C PRO A 51 -2.29 -1.32 7.56
N GLU A 52 -3.17 -0.72 8.36
CA GLU A 52 -3.16 0.71 8.69
C GLU A 52 -1.91 1.08 9.49
N GLN A 53 -1.55 0.24 10.47
CA GLN A 53 -0.33 0.42 11.26
C GLN A 53 0.93 0.29 10.39
N LEU A 54 0.95 -0.65 9.44
CA LEU A 54 2.05 -0.74 8.47
C LEU A 54 2.16 0.55 7.65
N LEU A 55 1.05 1.03 7.09
CA LEU A 55 1.03 2.24 6.27
C LEU A 55 1.44 3.48 7.06
N GLU A 56 0.98 3.64 8.31
CA GLU A 56 1.37 4.76 9.16
C GLU A 56 2.89 4.78 9.41
N ARG A 57 3.49 3.62 9.65
CA ARG A 57 4.94 3.49 9.87
C ARG A 57 5.70 3.79 8.58
N LEU A 58 5.31 3.20 7.46
CA LEU A 58 5.97 3.37 6.17
C LEU A 58 5.82 4.77 5.59
N ALA A 59 4.73 5.48 5.90
CA ALA A 59 4.52 6.86 5.44
C ALA A 59 5.63 7.81 5.93
N ARG A 60 6.19 7.54 7.11
CA ARG A 60 7.26 8.34 7.74
C ARG A 60 8.66 7.96 7.26
N ALA A 61 8.83 6.81 6.61
CA ALA A 61 10.14 6.34 6.16
C ALA A 61 10.57 7.04 4.87
N GLU A 62 11.76 7.61 4.81
CA GLU A 62 12.26 8.28 3.59
C GLU A 62 12.32 7.33 2.38
N ARG A 63 12.71 6.08 2.61
CA ARG A 63 12.81 5.02 1.60
C ARG A 63 12.15 3.75 2.10
N VAL A 64 11.48 3.04 1.19
CA VAL A 64 10.83 1.76 1.45
C VAL A 64 11.37 0.76 0.45
N LEU A 65 11.92 -0.35 0.96
CA LEU A 65 12.34 -1.49 0.15
C LEU A 65 11.27 -2.57 0.27
N VAL A 66 10.85 -3.12 -0.86
CA VAL A 66 9.80 -4.15 -0.91
C VAL A 66 10.39 -5.37 -1.58
N GLY A 67 10.57 -6.45 -0.83
CA GLY A 67 11.02 -7.73 -1.36
C GLY A 67 9.87 -8.52 -1.99
N GLU A 68 10.21 -9.36 -2.96
CA GLU A 68 9.28 -10.31 -3.58
C GLU A 68 9.96 -11.63 -3.91
N GLN A 69 9.17 -12.69 -3.98
CA GLN A 69 9.41 -13.82 -4.87
C GLN A 69 8.89 -13.45 -6.26
N HIS A 70 9.75 -13.51 -7.28
CA HIS A 70 9.34 -13.29 -8.67
C HIS A 70 8.25 -14.27 -9.08
N ASP A 71 7.39 -13.83 -10.00
CA ASP A 71 6.25 -14.58 -10.55
C ASP A 71 5.16 -14.97 -9.52
N ASN A 72 5.24 -14.48 -8.28
CA ASN A 72 4.18 -14.68 -7.29
C ASN A 72 3.09 -13.61 -7.46
N PRO A 73 1.87 -13.96 -7.91
CA PRO A 73 0.81 -12.98 -8.16
C PRO A 73 0.33 -12.27 -6.89
N ASP A 74 0.47 -12.88 -5.72
CA ASP A 74 0.09 -12.25 -4.44
C ASP A 74 1.03 -11.10 -4.11
N HIS A 75 2.33 -11.31 -4.33
CA HIS A 75 3.34 -10.28 -4.08
C HIS A 75 3.13 -9.08 -5.00
N HIS A 76 2.91 -9.30 -6.29
CA HIS A 76 2.64 -8.22 -7.23
C HIS A 76 1.33 -7.47 -6.91
N ALA A 77 0.28 -8.17 -6.48
CA ALA A 77 -0.96 -7.54 -6.04
C ALA A 77 -0.76 -6.69 -4.77
N LEU A 78 -0.01 -7.20 -3.80
CA LEU A 78 0.34 -6.50 -2.56
C LEU A 78 1.22 -5.27 -2.81
N GLN A 79 2.20 -5.35 -3.72
CA GLN A 79 3.01 -4.21 -4.13
C GLN A 79 2.17 -3.09 -4.75
N LEU A 80 1.23 -3.44 -5.63
CA LEU A 80 0.32 -2.48 -6.23
C LEU A 80 -0.59 -1.82 -5.18
N TRP A 81 -1.14 -2.62 -4.27
CA TRP A 81 -1.93 -2.13 -3.14
C TRP A 81 -1.11 -1.17 -2.27
N LEU A 82 0.08 -1.58 -1.84
CA LEU A 82 0.95 -0.79 -0.98
C LEU A 82 1.35 0.53 -1.63
N SER A 83 1.71 0.51 -2.91
CA SER A 83 2.06 1.71 -3.69
C SER A 83 0.89 2.70 -3.73
N ARG A 84 -0.33 2.21 -4.02
CA ARG A 84 -1.55 3.05 -4.08
C ARG A 84 -1.94 3.63 -2.72
N GLU A 85 -1.91 2.82 -1.66
CA GLU A 85 -2.29 3.28 -0.33
C GLU A 85 -1.27 4.26 0.24
N LEU A 86 0.02 4.00 0.06
CA LEU A 86 1.05 4.99 0.40
C LEU A 86 0.84 6.28 -0.41
N ALA A 87 0.35 6.21 -1.65
CA ALA A 87 0.12 7.40 -2.49
C ALA A 87 -1.00 8.30 -2.04
N ARG A 88 -1.88 7.78 -1.18
CA ARG A 88 -2.90 8.56 -0.50
C ARG A 88 -2.38 9.19 0.79
N ALA A 89 -1.35 8.59 1.40
CA ALA A 89 -0.83 9.00 2.70
C ALA A 89 0.33 10.01 2.63
N ARG A 90 1.09 10.04 1.53
CA ARG A 90 2.24 10.94 1.36
C ARG A 90 2.51 11.27 -0.12
N PRO A 91 3.25 12.35 -0.43
CA PRO A 91 3.80 12.55 -1.77
C PRO A 91 4.68 11.36 -2.19
N HIS A 92 4.54 10.93 -3.45
CA HIS A 92 5.36 9.85 -4.00
C HIS A 92 6.53 10.42 -4.78
N GLY A 93 7.71 9.88 -4.52
CA GLY A 93 8.89 10.13 -5.31
C GLY A 93 8.97 9.17 -6.50
N SER A 94 10.15 8.63 -6.74
CA SER A 94 10.40 7.64 -7.79
C SER A 94 10.18 6.22 -7.28
N VAL A 95 9.77 5.32 -8.18
CA VAL A 95 9.81 3.88 -7.95
C VAL A 95 11.03 3.34 -8.70
N LEU A 96 11.92 2.68 -7.96
CA LEU A 96 13.03 1.92 -8.52
C LEU A 96 12.61 0.45 -8.61
N MET A 97 12.85 -0.18 -9.74
CA MET A 97 12.52 -1.57 -10.00
C MET A 97 13.80 -2.32 -10.34
N GLU A 98 13.95 -3.55 -9.84
CA GLU A 98 15.14 -4.38 -10.05
C GLU A 98 15.30 -4.84 -11.51
N MET A 99 14.18 -5.16 -12.18
CA MET A 99 14.13 -5.79 -13.50
C MET A 99 14.54 -4.86 -14.67
N PRO A 100 14.07 -3.60 -14.77
CA PRO A 100 14.55 -2.71 -15.81
C PRO A 100 15.96 -2.20 -15.50
N ASN A 101 16.85 -2.29 -16.50
CA ASN A 101 18.16 -1.68 -16.43
C ASN A 101 18.07 -0.14 -16.60
N PRO A 102 19.02 0.63 -16.05
CA PRO A 102 19.01 2.09 -16.15
C PRO A 102 18.96 2.64 -17.59
N ASP A 103 19.56 1.94 -18.56
CA ASP A 103 19.54 2.31 -19.98
C ASP A 103 18.16 2.16 -20.64
N GLN A 104 17.22 1.46 -19.98
CA GLN A 104 15.83 1.30 -20.44
C GLN A 104 14.91 2.42 -19.97
N GLN A 105 15.38 3.40 -19.19
CA GLN A 105 14.57 4.47 -18.62
C GLN A 105 13.75 5.24 -19.67
N GLY A 106 14.35 5.58 -20.83
CA GLY A 106 13.63 6.27 -21.91
C GLY A 106 12.46 5.45 -22.50
N LYS A 107 12.54 4.11 -22.49
CA LYS A 107 11.43 3.24 -22.92
C LYS A 107 10.30 3.22 -21.89
N VAL A 108 10.65 3.25 -20.60
CA VAL A 108 9.68 3.34 -19.51
C VAL A 108 8.91 4.66 -19.59
N GLU A 109 9.61 5.77 -19.81
CA GLU A 109 8.99 7.10 -19.96
C GLU A 109 8.02 7.12 -21.14
N LEU A 110 8.42 6.57 -22.30
CA LEU A 110 7.53 6.45 -23.45
C LEU A 110 6.27 5.62 -23.13
N ALA A 111 6.43 4.47 -22.46
CA ALA A 111 5.31 3.63 -22.07
C ALA A 111 4.35 4.34 -21.10
N GLN A 112 4.87 5.15 -20.18
CA GLN A 112 4.05 5.95 -19.25
C GLN A 112 3.25 7.04 -19.96
N VAL A 113 3.81 7.67 -21.00
CA VAL A 113 3.08 8.65 -21.83
C VAL A 113 1.94 7.96 -22.56
N VAL A 114 2.19 6.78 -23.16
CA VAL A 114 1.16 5.99 -23.87
C VAL A 114 0.07 5.49 -22.92
N ALA A 115 0.43 5.16 -21.67
CA ALA A 115 -0.50 4.61 -20.69
C ALA A 115 -1.34 5.66 -19.93
N ARG A 116 -1.04 6.95 -20.05
CA ARG A 116 -1.89 8.01 -19.49
C ARG A 116 -3.12 8.21 -20.40
N PRO A 117 -4.35 8.09 -19.86
CA PRO A 117 -5.56 8.38 -20.61
C PRO A 117 -5.68 9.86 -20.97
#